data_AF-A0A5C5RBP0-F1
#
_entry.id   AF-A0A5C5RBP0-F1
#
_cell.length_a   1.000
_cell.length_b   1.000
_cell.length_c   1.000
_cell.angle_alpha   90.00
_cell.angle_beta   90.00
_cell.angle_gamma   90.00
#
_symmetry.space_group_name_H-M   'P 1'
#
loop_
_entity.id
_entity.type
_entity.pdbx_description
1 polymer ?
#
loop_
_entity_poly.entity_id
_entity_poly.type
_entity_poly.pdbx_seq_one_letter_code
_entity_poly.pdbx_strand_id
1 'polypeptide(L)'
;LMIMGLFRMGSFIPTPGVDSVAISTCLAEQDQSSLLDLVNLFSGGALMQLSVFALGIMPYITASIIIQLLRVVIPRFDDLHKEGQTGQSTLTQYTRYLTIFLGVLQSTTMISLARSGQLFPGCSEDIISDRSVTGFLIMLIVMTAGTAVIMWLGELVTERGIGNGMSLLIFTSITAT
;
A
#
# COMPACT_ATOMS: atom_id res chain seq x y z
N LEU A 1 -9.67 16.94 3.71
CA LEU A 1 -9.32 17.47 2.37
C LEU A 1 -7.82 17.64 2.17
N MET A 2 -7.07 18.40 2.98
CA MET A 2 -5.61 18.56 2.81
C MET A 2 -4.83 17.22 2.81
N ILE A 3 -5.22 16.28 3.67
CA ILE A 3 -4.62 14.94 3.76
C ILE A 3 -4.87 14.11 2.49
N MET A 4 -6.06 14.23 1.89
CA MET A 4 -6.40 13.57 0.63
C MET A 4 -5.59 14.14 -0.54
N GLY A 5 -5.36 15.46 -0.55
CA GLY A 5 -4.49 16.12 -1.52
C GLY A 5 -3.03 15.66 -1.41
N LEU A 6 -2.50 15.52 -0.18
CA LEU A 6 -1.15 14.97 0.06
C LEU A 6 -1.02 13.51 -0.38
N PHE A 7 -2.02 12.68 -0.07
CA PHE A 7 -2.08 11.29 -0.53
C PHE A 7 -2.00 11.22 -2.07
N ARG A 8 -2.78 12.05 -2.77
CA ARG A 8 -2.76 12.09 -4.23
C ARG A 8 -1.42 12.59 -4.78
N MET A 9 -0.84 13.62 -4.18
CA MET A 9 0.47 14.14 -4.60
C MET A 9 1.56 13.07 -4.54
N GLY A 10 1.60 12.26 -3.48
CA GLY A 10 2.57 11.16 -3.38
C GLY A 10 2.29 9.98 -4.31
N SER A 11 1.04 9.79 -4.77
CA SER A 11 0.72 8.78 -5.80
C SER A 11 1.30 9.10 -7.18
N PHE A 12 1.69 10.36 -7.42
CA PHE A 12 2.34 10.81 -8.65
C PHE A 12 3.87 10.86 -8.56
N ILE A 13 4.46 10.58 -7.39
CA ILE A 13 5.92 10.55 -7.22
C ILE A 13 6.41 9.14 -7.55
N PRO A 14 7.09 8.91 -8.68
CA PRO A 14 7.61 7.59 -9.02
C PRO A 14 8.68 7.17 -8.00
N THR A 15 8.75 5.87 -7.71
CA THR A 15 9.82 5.35 -6.85
C THR A 15 11.16 5.49 -7.58
N PRO A 16 12.24 5.93 -6.90
CA PRO A 16 13.55 6.06 -7.53
C PRO A 16 14.00 4.73 -8.16
N GLY A 17 14.41 4.78 -9.43
CA GLY A 17 14.87 3.61 -10.19
C GLY A 17 13.83 3.04 -11.17
N VAL A 18 12.61 3.58 -11.19
CA VAL A 18 11.53 3.16 -12.07
C VAL A 18 11.38 4.11 -13.25
N ASP A 19 11.30 3.56 -14.48
CA ASP A 19 10.94 4.33 -15.66
C ASP A 19 9.42 4.32 -15.89
N SER A 20 8.77 5.45 -15.63
CA SER A 20 7.33 5.63 -15.83
C SER A 20 6.89 5.57 -17.29
N VAL A 21 7.79 5.89 -18.23
CA VAL A 21 7.51 5.83 -19.68
C VAL A 21 7.46 4.40 -20.14
N ALA A 22 8.44 3.57 -19.73
CA ALA A 22 8.45 2.14 -20.01
C ALA A 22 7.17 1.44 -19.51
N ILE A 23 6.73 1.75 -18.28
CA ILE A 23 5.49 1.18 -17.73
C ILE A 23 4.26 1.58 -18.55
N SER A 24 4.15 2.83 -18.98
CA SER A 24 3.01 3.28 -19.81
C SER A 24 2.92 2.55 -21.15
N THR A 25 4.07 2.20 -21.74
CA THR A 25 4.15 1.42 -22.98
C THR A 25 3.78 -0.04 -22.72
N CYS A 26 4.28 -0.65 -21.63
CA CYS A 26 3.92 -2.02 -21.23
C CYS A 26 2.42 -2.18 -20.98
N LEU A 27 1.80 -1.17 -20.36
CA LEU A 27 0.37 -1.16 -20.04
C LEU A 27 -0.52 -0.96 -21.25
N ALA A 28 -0.03 -0.26 -22.28
CA ALA A 28 -0.75 -0.10 -23.55
C ALA A 28 -0.75 -1.40 -24.39
N GLU A 29 0.24 -2.29 -24.19
CA GLU A 29 0.34 -3.58 -24.89
C GLU A 29 -0.35 -4.74 -24.16
N GLN A 30 -0.80 -4.54 -22.92
CA GLN A 30 -1.34 -5.62 -22.09
C GLN A 30 -2.87 -5.64 -22.08
N ASP A 31 -3.46 -6.67 -22.70
CA ASP A 31 -4.91 -6.95 -22.61
C ASP A 31 -5.29 -7.40 -21.18
N GLN A 32 -6.04 -6.53 -20.48
CA GLN A 32 -6.90 -6.81 -19.31
C GLN A 32 -6.35 -7.83 -18.29
N SER A 33 -5.38 -7.41 -17.48
CA SER A 33 -5.06 -8.11 -16.23
C SER A 33 -6.05 -7.71 -15.13
N SER A 34 -7.24 -8.29 -15.13
CA SER A 34 -8.36 -7.97 -14.21
C SER A 34 -7.98 -7.91 -12.72
N LEU A 35 -7.01 -8.72 -12.27
CA LEU A 35 -6.52 -8.68 -10.89
C LEU A 35 -5.61 -7.48 -10.61
N LEU A 36 -4.75 -7.09 -11.55
CA LEU A 36 -3.87 -5.93 -11.39
C LEU A 36 -4.69 -4.63 -11.45
N ASP A 37 -5.72 -4.57 -12.30
CA ASP A 37 -6.66 -3.45 -12.34
C ASP A 37 -7.41 -3.27 -11.02
N LEU A 38 -7.84 -4.37 -10.39
CA LEU A 38 -8.47 -4.31 -9.08
C LEU A 38 -7.51 -3.73 -8.03
N VAL A 39 -6.26 -4.23 -7.99
CA VAL A 39 -5.25 -3.71 -7.07
C VAL A 39 -4.93 -2.24 -7.37
N ASN A 40 -4.91 -1.86 -8.64
CA ASN A 40 -4.66 -0.49 -9.05
C ASN A 40 -5.77 0.48 -8.63
N LEU A 41 -7.03 0.04 -8.70
CA LEU A 41 -8.19 0.81 -8.23
C LEU A 41 -8.11 1.04 -6.71
N PHE A 42 -7.68 0.05 -5.94
CA PHE A 42 -7.44 0.21 -4.50
C PHE A 42 -6.18 1.02 -4.15
N SER A 43 -5.21 1.07 -5.07
CA SER A 43 -4.00 1.90 -4.98
C SER A 43 -4.22 3.33 -5.48
N GLY A 44 -5.36 3.62 -6.12
CA GLY A 44 -5.68 4.92 -6.69
C GLY A 44 -4.86 5.27 -7.94
N GLY A 45 -4.42 4.27 -8.73
CA GLY A 45 -3.56 4.49 -9.89
C GLY A 45 -2.05 4.42 -9.58
N ALA A 46 -1.67 4.35 -8.31
CA ALA A 46 -0.27 4.40 -7.87
C ALA A 46 0.55 3.15 -8.23
N LEU A 47 -0.11 2.01 -8.47
CA LEU A 47 0.54 0.76 -8.87
C LEU A 47 1.04 0.82 -10.32
N MET A 48 0.24 1.42 -11.21
CA MET A 48 0.58 1.60 -12.63
C MET A 48 1.72 2.58 -12.87
N GLN A 49 2.10 3.35 -11.85
CA GLN A 49 3.24 4.26 -11.90
C GLN A 49 4.39 3.80 -11.00
N LEU A 50 4.23 2.64 -10.32
CA LEU A 50 5.19 2.14 -9.32
C LEU A 50 5.65 3.27 -8.37
N SER A 51 4.69 4.08 -7.92
CA SER A 51 4.94 5.25 -7.09
C SER A 51 5.36 4.88 -5.66
N VAL A 52 5.81 5.88 -4.90
CA VAL A 52 6.13 5.73 -3.47
C VAL A 52 4.95 5.13 -2.67
N PHE A 53 3.72 5.33 -3.17
CA PHE A 53 2.48 4.82 -2.59
C PHE A 53 1.90 3.63 -3.36
N ALA A 54 2.69 2.89 -4.15
CA ALA A 54 2.21 1.78 -4.99
C ALA A 54 1.46 0.68 -4.21
N LEU A 55 1.87 0.41 -2.97
CA LEU A 55 1.19 -0.53 -2.06
C LEU A 55 -0.13 0.05 -1.48
N GLY A 56 -0.29 1.37 -1.53
CA GLY A 56 -1.46 2.08 -1.06
C GLY A 56 -1.79 1.77 0.40
N ILE A 57 -3.08 1.56 0.66
CA ILE A 57 -3.63 1.24 1.98
C ILE A 57 -3.73 -0.28 2.23
N MET A 58 -3.38 -1.11 1.23
CA MET A 58 -3.61 -2.57 1.25
C MET A 58 -2.93 -3.30 2.41
N PRO A 59 -1.63 -3.07 2.73
CA PRO A 59 -0.98 -3.76 3.86
C PRO A 59 -1.71 -3.54 5.18
N TYR A 60 -2.28 -2.36 5.38
CA TYR A 60 -3.05 -2.05 6.58
C TYR A 60 -4.40 -2.76 6.59
N ILE A 61 -5.12 -2.77 5.46
CA ILE A 61 -6.39 -3.49 5.35
C ILE A 61 -6.16 -4.96 5.71
N THR A 62 -5.15 -5.59 5.10
CA THR A 62 -4.79 -6.97 5.39
C THR A 62 -4.44 -7.18 6.86
N ALA A 63 -3.62 -6.30 7.45
CA ALA A 63 -3.28 -6.37 8.87
C ALA A 63 -4.53 -6.28 9.77
N SER A 64 -5.45 -5.36 9.47
CA SER A 64 -6.67 -5.16 10.26
C SER A 64 -7.61 -6.36 10.21
N ILE A 65 -7.70 -7.02 9.04
CA ILE A 65 -8.47 -8.26 8.86
C ILE A 65 -7.81 -9.41 9.63
N ILE A 66 -6.48 -9.52 9.59
CA ILE A 66 -5.76 -10.53 10.37
C ILE A 66 -6.05 -10.35 11.87
N ILE A 67 -5.96 -9.14 12.41
CA ILE A 67 -6.27 -8.86 13.82
C ILE A 67 -7.76 -9.13 14.14
N GLN A 68 -8.66 -8.82 13.22
CA GLN A 68 -10.09 -9.18 13.34
C GLN A 68 -10.30 -10.71 13.44
N LEU A 69 -9.60 -11.48 12.61
CA LEU A 69 -9.68 -12.94 12.63
C LEU A 69 -9.00 -13.54 13.88
N LEU A 70 -7.86 -12.98 14.30
CA LEU A 70 -7.18 -13.41 15.53
C LEU A 70 -8.04 -13.22 16.77
N ARG A 71 -8.94 -12.23 16.80
CA ARG A 71 -9.91 -12.06 17.90
C ARG A 71 -10.80 -13.29 18.06
N VAL A 72 -11.26 -13.89 16.97
CA VAL A 72 -12.14 -15.06 17.02
C VAL A 72 -11.39 -16.32 17.44
N VAL A 73 -10.11 -16.42 17.06
CA VAL A 73 -9.29 -17.61 17.30
C VAL A 73 -8.60 -17.58 18.67
N ILE A 74 -8.20 -16.40 19.15
CA ILE A 74 -7.43 -16.22 20.38
C ILE A 74 -8.26 -15.44 21.40
N PRO A 75 -8.72 -16.06 22.50
CA PRO A 75 -9.62 -15.43 23.46
C PRO A 75 -9.02 -14.19 24.14
N ARG A 76 -7.70 -14.13 24.29
CA ARG A 76 -6.99 -12.93 24.78
C ARG A 76 -7.28 -11.70 23.92
N PHE A 77 -7.31 -11.83 22.59
CA PHE A 77 -7.59 -10.70 21.70
C PHE A 77 -9.06 -10.25 21.78
N ASP A 78 -9.98 -11.19 22.04
CA ASP A 78 -11.39 -10.89 22.30
C ASP A 78 -11.58 -10.19 23.65
N ASP A 79 -10.85 -10.61 24.69
CA ASP A 79 -10.85 -9.96 26.00
C ASP A 79 -10.35 -8.50 25.89
N LEU A 80 -9.24 -8.27 25.17
CA LEU A 80 -8.78 -6.92 24.85
C LEU A 80 -9.84 -6.12 24.09
N HIS A 81 -10.63 -6.74 23.20
CA HIS A 81 -11.69 -6.01 22.53
C HIS A 81 -12.82 -5.60 23.50
N LYS A 82 -13.14 -6.44 24.48
CA LYS A 82 -14.16 -6.21 25.51
C LYS A 82 -13.74 -5.20 26.58
N GLU A 83 -12.44 -4.98 26.77
CA GLU A 83 -11.89 -3.93 27.66
C GLU A 83 -12.20 -2.50 27.19
N GLY A 84 -12.84 -2.33 26.04
CA GLY A 84 -13.31 -1.03 25.55
C GLY A 84 -12.19 -0.22 24.91
N GLN A 85 -12.10 1.07 25.23
CA GLN A 85 -11.25 2.02 24.51
C GLN A 85 -9.75 1.72 24.67
N THR A 86 -9.33 1.24 25.84
CA THR A 86 -7.93 0.90 26.15
C THR A 86 -7.45 -0.35 25.39
N GLY A 87 -8.32 -1.35 25.26
CA GLY A 87 -7.96 -2.55 24.52
C GLY A 87 -8.08 -2.39 23.00
N GLN A 88 -9.02 -1.56 22.52
CA GLN A 88 -9.08 -1.13 21.11
C GLN A 88 -7.81 -0.40 20.66
N SER A 89 -7.23 0.47 21.50
CA SER A 89 -5.97 1.15 21.17
C SER A 89 -4.80 0.17 21.10
N THR A 90 -4.76 -0.84 21.97
CA THR A 90 -3.76 -1.90 21.96
C THR A 90 -3.87 -2.79 20.70
N LEU A 91 -5.09 -3.16 20.29
CA LEU A 91 -5.33 -3.86 19.02
C LEU A 91 -4.89 -3.04 17.80
N THR A 92 -5.08 -1.72 17.87
CA THR A 92 -4.61 -0.79 16.83
C THR A 92 -3.08 -0.79 16.77
N GLN A 93 -2.38 -0.77 17.90
CA GLN A 93 -0.91 -0.88 17.93
C GLN A 93 -0.42 -2.18 17.29
N TYR A 94 -1.04 -3.33 17.59
CA TYR A 94 -0.70 -4.59 16.91
C TYR A 94 -0.93 -4.52 15.40
N THR A 95 -2.02 -3.90 14.98
CA THR A 95 -2.33 -3.70 13.56
C THR A 95 -1.24 -2.86 12.89
N ARG A 96 -0.72 -1.81 13.54
CA ARG A 96 0.38 -0.97 13.00
C ARG A 96 1.66 -1.77 12.80
N TYR A 97 2.07 -2.55 13.80
CA TYR A 97 3.27 -3.38 13.67
C TYR A 97 3.13 -4.41 12.56
N LEU A 98 1.97 -5.07 12.48
CA LEU A 98 1.68 -6.03 11.43
C LEU A 98 1.64 -5.38 10.04
N THR A 99 1.11 -4.15 9.94
CA THR A 99 1.08 -3.37 8.70
C THR A 99 2.48 -3.11 8.17
N ILE A 100 3.41 -2.68 9.03
CA ILE A 100 4.80 -2.42 8.62
C ILE A 100 5.48 -3.72 8.18
N PHE A 101 5.29 -4.81 8.93
CA PHE A 101 5.82 -6.12 8.57
C PHE A 101 5.30 -6.60 7.21
N LEU A 102 3.99 -6.52 6.98
CA LEU A 102 3.39 -6.85 5.69
C LEU A 102 3.82 -5.90 4.58
N GLY A 103 4.01 -4.61 4.89
CA GLY A 103 4.50 -3.61 3.95
C GLY A 103 5.89 -3.99 3.41
N VAL A 104 6.81 -4.38 4.28
CA VAL A 104 8.17 -4.85 3.89
C VAL A 104 8.10 -6.12 3.04
N LEU A 105 7.25 -7.07 3.42
CA LEU A 105 7.11 -8.34 2.69
C LEU A 105 6.50 -8.12 1.30
N GLN A 106 5.44 -7.30 1.21
CA GLN A 106 4.78 -6.98 -0.05
C GLN A 106 5.65 -6.08 -0.93
N SER A 107 6.37 -5.09 -0.39
CA SER A 107 7.31 -4.27 -1.16
C SER A 107 8.41 -5.14 -1.76
N THR A 108 8.97 -6.05 -0.98
CA THR A 108 10.01 -6.99 -1.44
C THR A 108 9.50 -7.87 -2.57
N THR A 109 8.30 -8.44 -2.41
CA THR A 109 7.65 -9.27 -3.44
C THR A 109 7.40 -8.45 -4.70
N MET A 110 6.86 -7.24 -4.58
CA MET A 110 6.53 -6.38 -5.70
C MET A 110 7.77 -5.93 -6.47
N ILE A 111 8.84 -5.51 -5.79
CA ILE A 111 10.10 -5.13 -6.42
C ILE A 111 10.77 -6.35 -7.08
N SER A 112 10.72 -7.52 -6.44
CA SER A 112 11.26 -8.75 -7.01
C SER A 112 10.53 -9.18 -8.28
N LEU A 113 9.19 -9.10 -8.30
CA LEU A 113 8.36 -9.42 -9.45
C LEU A 113 8.53 -8.40 -10.58
N ALA A 114 8.70 -7.11 -10.25
CA ALA A 114 9.01 -6.07 -11.20
C ALA A 114 10.38 -6.31 -11.87
N ARG A 115 11.39 -6.69 -11.08
CA ARG A 115 12.74 -7.02 -11.59
C ARG A 115 12.79 -8.29 -12.42
N SER A 116 11.95 -9.29 -12.13
CA SER A 116 11.89 -10.53 -12.90
C SER A 116 11.06 -10.41 -14.19
N GLY A 117 10.46 -9.23 -14.45
CA GLY A 117 9.56 -9.01 -15.59
C GLY A 117 8.22 -9.76 -15.46
N GLN A 118 7.95 -10.39 -14.31
CA GLN A 118 6.72 -11.15 -14.08
C GLN A 118 5.55 -10.27 -13.65
N LEU A 119 5.81 -9.02 -13.24
CA LEU A 119 4.76 -8.05 -12.94
C LEU A 119 4.01 -7.61 -14.22
N PHE A 120 4.72 -7.55 -15.36
CA PHE A 120 4.17 -7.18 -16.68
C PHE A 120 4.59 -8.23 -17.73
N PRO A 121 3.94 -9.42 -17.74
CA PRO A 121 4.24 -10.45 -18.73
C PRO A 121 4.05 -9.92 -20.15
N GLY A 122 5.14 -9.89 -20.93
CA GLY A 122 5.14 -9.45 -22.33
C GLY A 122 5.92 -8.16 -22.61
N CYS A 123 6.32 -7.41 -21.58
CA CYS A 123 7.08 -6.19 -21.79
C CYS A 123 8.59 -6.46 -21.96
N SER A 124 9.18 -5.92 -23.02
CA SER A 124 10.58 -6.09 -23.40
C SER A 124 11.50 -4.95 -22.91
N GLU A 125 10.92 -3.94 -22.25
CA GLU A 125 11.61 -2.79 -21.66
C GLU A 125 12.02 -3.06 -20.20
N ASP A 126 13.23 -2.63 -19.83
CA ASP A 126 13.73 -2.74 -18.45
C ASP A 126 13.06 -1.66 -17.57
N ILE A 127 11.96 -2.05 -16.90
CA ILE A 127 11.16 -1.17 -16.02
C ILE A 127 12.00 -0.63 -14.84
N ILE A 128 13.05 -1.35 -14.45
CA ILE A 128 13.98 -0.97 -13.39
C ILE A 128 15.35 -0.73 -14.02
N SER A 129 15.70 0.54 -14.21
CA SER A 129 16.96 0.97 -14.84
C SER A 129 18.19 0.64 -13.98
N ASP A 130 18.02 0.46 -12.66
CA ASP A 130 19.10 0.14 -11.73
C ASP A 130 18.89 -1.21 -11.02
N ARG A 131 19.61 -2.24 -11.48
CA ARG A 131 19.62 -3.59 -10.87
C ARG A 131 20.52 -3.68 -9.63
N SER A 132 21.08 -2.57 -9.16
CA SER A 132 21.96 -2.52 -7.98
C SER A 132 21.23 -2.94 -6.70
N VAL A 133 21.96 -3.57 -5.77
CA VAL A 133 21.45 -3.91 -4.44
C VAL A 133 21.08 -2.65 -3.65
N THR A 134 21.78 -1.54 -3.91
CA THR A 134 21.51 -0.23 -3.30
C THR A 134 20.18 0.33 -3.78
N GLY A 135 19.88 0.29 -5.08
CA GLY A 135 18.60 0.71 -5.63
C GLY A 135 17.43 -0.11 -5.06
N PHE A 136 17.61 -1.42 -4.94
CA PHE A 136 16.64 -2.30 -4.29
C PHE A 136 16.31 -1.89 -2.84
N LEU A 137 17.34 -1.64 -2.03
CA LEU A 137 17.16 -1.23 -0.62
C LEU A 137 16.46 0.14 -0.52
N ILE A 138 16.82 1.09 -1.39
CA ILE A 138 16.17 2.40 -1.43
C ILE A 138 14.69 2.25 -1.79
N MET A 139 14.35 1.50 -2.84
CA MET A 139 12.95 1.25 -3.23
C MET A 139 12.15 0.60 -2.10
N LEU A 140 12.72 -0.42 -1.44
CA LEU A 140 12.08 -1.10 -0.31
C LEU A 140 11.78 -0.13 0.83
N ILE A 141 12.76 0.67 1.24
CA ILE A 141 12.60 1.65 2.32
C ILE A 141 11.56 2.71 1.92
N VAL A 142 11.62 3.23 0.69
CA VAL A 142 10.70 4.27 0.21
C VAL A 142 9.26 3.78 0.17
N MET A 143 9.01 2.59 -0.39
CA MET A 143 7.66 2.02 -0.46
C MET A 143 7.11 1.66 0.93
N THR A 144 7.95 1.12 1.81
CA THR A 144 7.58 0.80 3.20
C THR A 144 7.28 2.08 4.00
N ALA A 145 8.12 3.11 3.85
CA ALA A 145 7.90 4.41 4.46
C ALA A 145 6.63 5.06 3.92
N GLY A 146 6.36 4.94 2.62
CA GLY A 146 5.14 5.43 2.00
C GLY A 146 3.88 4.80 2.59
N THR A 147 3.89 3.48 2.81
CA THR A 147 2.77 2.78 3.47
C THR A 147 2.62 3.17 4.93
N ALA A 148 3.71 3.37 5.66
CA ALA A 148 3.65 3.88 7.04
C ALA A 148 3.05 5.29 7.11
N VAL A 149 3.40 6.17 6.15
CA VAL A 149 2.83 7.52 6.05
C VAL A 149 1.33 7.46 5.73
N ILE A 150 0.89 6.61 4.80
CA ILE A 150 -0.54 6.45 4.47
C ILE A 150 -1.33 5.99 5.70
N MET A 151 -0.82 5.00 6.42
CA MET A 151 -1.43 4.52 7.66
C MET A 151 -1.54 5.64 8.69
N TRP A 152 -0.45 6.38 8.92
CA TRP A 152 -0.44 7.51 9.84
C TRP A 152 -1.44 8.61 9.43
N LEU A 153 -1.53 8.93 8.14
CA LEU A 153 -2.51 9.89 7.62
C LEU A 153 -3.95 9.44 7.86
N GLY A 154 -4.25 8.16 7.68
CA GLY A 154 -5.58 7.62 7.92
C GLY A 154 -5.99 7.61 9.39
N GLU A 155 -5.03 7.37 10.29
CA GLU A 155 -5.26 7.53 11.73
C GLU A 155 -5.49 8.99 12.10
N LEU A 156 -4.70 9.92 11.53
CA LEU A 156 -4.86 11.36 11.78
C LEU A 156 -6.26 11.86 11.34
N VAL A 157 -6.78 11.34 10.23
CA VAL A 157 -8.15 11.63 9.78
C VAL A 157 -9.18 11.05 10.73
N THR A 158 -8.91 9.88 11.33
CA THR A 158 -9.83 9.25 12.30
C THR A 158 -9.88 10.03 13.62
N GLU A 159 -8.74 10.54 14.09
CA GLU A 159 -8.66 11.30 15.35
C GLU A 159 -9.18 12.73 15.24
N ARG A 160 -8.89 13.42 14.13
CA ARG A 160 -9.16 14.86 13.96
C ARG A 160 -10.20 15.19 12.90
N GLY A 161 -10.61 14.21 12.10
CA GLY A 161 -11.55 14.36 11.00
C GLY A 161 -12.95 13.85 11.34
N ILE A 162 -13.71 13.54 10.29
CA ILE A 162 -15.08 13.06 10.39
C ILE A 162 -15.10 11.60 9.91
N GLY A 163 -15.62 10.69 10.74
CA GLY A 163 -15.77 9.28 10.37
C GLY A 163 -14.48 8.47 10.49
N ASN A 164 -14.41 7.35 9.76
CA ASN A 164 -13.24 6.48 9.75
C ASN A 164 -12.28 6.89 8.64
N GLY A 165 -11.10 7.40 9.01
CA GLY A 165 -10.12 7.92 8.08
C GLY A 165 -9.61 6.90 7.08
N MET A 166 -9.53 5.62 7.47
CA MET A 166 -9.13 4.55 6.54
C MET A 166 -10.18 4.31 5.46
N SER A 167 -11.46 4.34 5.82
CA SER A 167 -12.56 4.20 4.85
C SER A 167 -12.62 5.38 3.87
N LEU A 168 -12.32 6.59 4.35
CA LEU A 168 -12.27 7.79 3.52
C LEU A 168 -11.08 7.78 2.57
N LEU A 169 -9.93 7.24 2.99
CA LEU A 169 -8.77 7.08 2.12
C LEU A 169 -9.07 6.11 0.97
N ILE A 170 -9.75 4.98 1.25
CA ILE A 170 -10.20 4.05 0.20
C ILE A 170 -11.19 4.73 -0.74
N PHE A 171 -12.18 5.44 -0.20
CA PHE A 171 -13.14 6.15 -1.04
C PHE A 171 -12.45 7.17 -1.96
N THR A 172 -11.45 7.88 -1.44
CA THR A 172 -10.67 8.85 -2.21
C THR A 172 -9.83 8.16 -3.28
N SER A 173 -9.22 7.00 -3.00
CA SER A 173 -8.41 6.29 -3.98
C SER A 173 -9.26 5.80 -5.16
N ILE A 174 -10.47 5.30 -4.90
CA ILE A 174 -11.39 4.80 -5.93
C ILE A 174 -12.04 5.93 -6.73
N THR A 175 -12.38 7.06 -6.09
CA THR A 175 -13.01 8.19 -6.78
C THR A 175 -12.02 9.04 -7.59
N ALA A 176 -10.72 8.93 -7.30
CA ALA A 176 -9.66 9.67 -7.98
C ALA A 176 -9.08 8.95 -9.21
N THR A 177 -9.42 7.67 -9.41
CA THR A 177 -9.14 6.88 -10.64
C THR A 177 -10.25 7.06 -11.65
#